data_AF-A0AA95KA38-F1
#
_entry.id   AF-A0AA95KA38-F1
#
_cell.length_a   1.000
_cell.length_b   1.000
_cell.length_c   1.000
_cell.angle_alpha   90.00
_cell.angle_beta   90.00
_cell.angle_gamma   90.00
#
_symmetry.space_group_name_H-M   'P 1'
#
loop_
_entity.id
_entity.type
_entity.pdbx_description
1 polymer ?
#
loop_
_entity_poly.entity_id
_entity_poly.type
_entity_poly.pdbx_seq_one_letter_code
_entity_poly.pdbx_strand_id
1 'polypeptide(L)'
;MVSRAQRACSMIIKTQHVTGRALDWAVALATGRWSRSCLVRNDGIPLEYSCRWEDGGYLIDEYKMEFNWLDDRDLKATSKLFGEKQGIGLDHLEAACRLFVAARLGDEVDIADDLVRWLREKSMPFLRR
;
A
#
# COMPACT_ATOMS: atom_id res chain seq x y z
N MET A 1 -20.68 0.27 34.37
CA MET A 1 -19.36 0.52 33.77
C MET A 1 -19.43 0.13 32.29
N VAL A 2 -19.70 1.09 31.41
CA VAL A 2 -19.76 0.81 29.98
C VAL A 2 -18.32 0.80 29.48
N SER A 3 -17.70 -0.39 29.44
CA SER A 3 -16.48 -0.59 28.66
C SER A 3 -16.88 -0.44 27.20
N ARG A 4 -16.86 0.79 26.70
CA ARG A 4 -16.86 1.06 25.27
C ARG A 4 -15.54 0.49 24.76
N ALA A 5 -15.58 -0.77 24.33
CA ALA A 5 -14.68 -1.20 23.27
C ALA A 5 -14.89 -0.20 22.13
N GLN A 6 -13.97 0.77 22.03
CA GLN A 6 -13.76 1.49 20.78
C GLN A 6 -13.44 0.39 19.78
N ARG A 7 -14.46 -0.07 19.05
CA ARG A 7 -14.26 -0.76 17.79
C ARG A 7 -13.54 0.28 16.93
N ALA A 8 -12.22 0.23 16.91
CA ALA A 8 -11.44 0.81 15.83
C ALA A 8 -12.01 0.17 14.57
N CYS A 9 -12.73 0.96 13.78
CA CYS A 9 -13.65 0.47 12.78
C CYS A 9 -12.93 0.34 11.45
N SER A 10 -11.77 -0.32 11.47
CA SER A 10 -10.83 -0.38 10.37
C SER A 10 -11.43 -0.95 9.08
N MET A 11 -10.89 -0.51 7.93
CA MET A 11 -11.40 -0.89 6.62
C MET A 11 -10.51 -1.98 6.01
N ILE A 12 -11.07 -3.18 5.85
CA ILE A 12 -10.40 -4.29 5.17
C ILE A 12 -10.58 -4.12 3.66
N ILE A 13 -9.48 -4.08 2.92
CA ILE A 13 -9.47 -3.97 1.45
C ILE A 13 -8.58 -5.07 0.88
N LYS A 14 -9.01 -5.68 -0.23
CA LYS A 14 -8.16 -6.62 -0.97
C LYS A 14 -6.91 -5.91 -1.49
N THR A 15 -5.73 -6.48 -1.27
CA THR A 15 -4.43 -5.90 -1.63
C THR A 15 -4.38 -5.45 -3.10
N GLN A 16 -4.98 -6.22 -4.00
CA GLN A 16 -5.07 -5.90 -5.43
C GLN A 16 -5.82 -4.60 -5.76
N HIS A 17 -6.65 -4.07 -4.85
CA HIS A 17 -7.41 -2.83 -5.05
C HIS A 17 -6.84 -1.65 -4.25
N VAL A 18 -5.75 -1.87 -3.48
CA VAL A 18 -5.11 -0.81 -2.71
C VAL A 18 -4.22 0.00 -3.66
N THR A 19 -4.40 1.33 -3.67
CA THR A 19 -3.69 2.24 -4.58
C THR A 19 -3.20 3.50 -3.86
N GLY A 20 -2.26 4.21 -4.48
CA GLY A 20 -1.75 5.51 -4.03
C GLY A 20 -1.33 5.50 -2.56
N ARG A 21 -1.73 6.53 -1.81
CA ARG A 21 -1.31 6.70 -0.42
C ARG A 21 -1.70 5.54 0.51
N ALA A 22 -2.82 4.85 0.23
CA ALA A 22 -3.21 3.67 0.99
C ALA A 22 -2.23 2.50 0.73
N LEU A 23 -1.73 2.37 -0.50
CA LEU A 23 -0.73 1.38 -0.87
C LEU A 23 0.63 1.73 -0.26
N ASP A 24 1.04 3.00 -0.33
CA ASP A 24 2.29 3.46 0.29
C ASP A 24 2.30 3.22 1.80
N TRP A 25 1.17 3.46 2.47
CA TRP A 25 0.99 3.16 3.89
C TRP A 25 1.11 1.66 4.16
N ALA A 26 0.49 0.82 3.32
CA ALA A 26 0.56 -0.63 3.46
C ALA A 26 1.98 -1.16 3.25
N VAL A 27 2.73 -0.61 2.28
CA VAL A 27 4.15 -0.92 2.06
C VAL A 27 4.96 -0.51 3.28
N ALA A 28 4.79 0.71 3.77
CA ALA A 28 5.51 1.21 4.94
C ALA A 28 5.25 0.32 6.18
N LEU A 29 4.00 -0.12 6.39
CA LEU A 29 3.65 -1.09 7.42
C LEU A 29 4.35 -2.45 7.18
N ALA A 30 4.31 -2.97 5.95
CA ALA A 30 4.92 -4.23 5.57
C ALA A 30 6.45 -4.26 5.70
N THR A 31 7.12 -3.11 5.57
CA THR A 31 8.58 -3.02 5.82
C THR A 31 8.95 -3.24 7.29
N GLY A 32 8.01 -3.09 8.22
CA GLY A 32 8.26 -3.17 9.66
C GLY A 32 9.12 -2.03 10.22
N ARG A 33 9.47 -1.03 9.40
CA ARG A 33 10.31 0.11 9.81
C ARG A 33 9.54 1.19 10.55
N TRP A 34 8.21 1.17 10.45
CA TRP A 34 7.33 2.21 10.97
C TRP A 34 6.26 1.61 11.88
N SER A 35 6.00 2.27 13.01
CA SER A 35 4.86 1.92 13.85
C SER A 35 3.54 2.39 13.20
N ARG A 36 2.45 1.67 13.44
CA ARG A 36 1.10 2.03 12.93
C ARG A 36 0.70 3.45 13.33
N SER A 37 1.06 3.89 14.54
CA SER A 37 0.81 5.25 15.03
C SER A 37 1.58 6.34 14.28
N CYS A 38 2.85 6.09 13.91
CA CYS A 38 3.66 7.04 13.13
C CYS A 38 3.08 7.26 11.72
N LEU A 39 2.62 6.18 11.10
CA LEU A 39 2.05 6.22 9.75
C LEU A 39 0.70 6.94 9.70
N VAL A 40 -0.11 6.82 10.76
CA VAL A 40 -1.41 7.49 10.86
C VAL A 40 -1.26 9.00 11.09
N ARG A 41 -0.31 9.42 11.95
CA ARG A 41 -0.11 10.84 12.27
C ARG A 41 0.55 11.63 11.15
N ASN A 42 1.04 10.93 10.12
CA ASN A 42 1.78 11.54 9.02
C ASN A 42 2.95 12.40 9.55
N ASP A 43 3.67 11.89 10.57
CA ASP A 43 4.77 12.56 11.27
C ASP A 43 6.02 12.70 10.37
N GLY A 44 5.87 13.32 9.19
CA GLY A 44 6.96 13.60 8.27
C GLY A 44 7.37 12.46 7.34
N ILE A 45 6.45 11.56 6.97
CA ILE A 45 6.74 10.44 6.06
C ILE A 45 6.08 10.67 4.68
N PRO A 46 6.69 11.47 3.78
CA PRO A 46 6.26 11.59 2.40
C PRO A 46 6.84 10.45 1.56
N LEU A 47 6.68 9.21 2.01
CA LEU A 47 7.09 8.06 1.20
C LEU A 47 5.99 7.75 0.20
N GLU A 48 6.34 7.82 -1.08
CA GLU A 48 5.46 7.56 -2.21
C GLU A 48 5.99 6.32 -2.94
N TYR A 49 6.05 5.20 -2.23
CA TYR A 49 6.58 3.92 -2.74
C TYR A 49 5.99 3.51 -4.11
N SER A 50 4.69 3.76 -4.29
CA SER A 50 3.96 3.40 -5.51
C SER A 50 4.14 4.39 -6.67
N CYS A 51 4.76 5.56 -6.46
CA CYS A 51 4.89 6.59 -7.49
C CYS A 51 6.31 7.16 -7.66
N ARG A 52 7.19 6.99 -6.68
CA ARG A 52 8.57 7.51 -6.69
C ARG A 52 9.57 6.36 -6.65
N TRP A 53 10.41 6.31 -7.68
CA TRP A 53 11.42 5.27 -7.82
C TRP A 53 12.46 5.30 -6.68
N GLU A 54 12.77 6.47 -6.14
CA GLU A 54 13.71 6.62 -5.03
C GLU A 54 13.20 5.94 -3.75
N ASP A 55 11.88 5.88 -3.58
CA ASP A 55 11.23 5.28 -2.41
C ASP A 55 10.91 3.79 -2.62
N GLY A 56 10.42 3.43 -3.81
CA GLY A 56 9.94 2.06 -4.12
C GLY A 56 10.91 1.17 -4.88
N GLY A 57 11.84 1.74 -5.64
CA GLY A 57 12.70 1.01 -6.56
C GLY A 57 13.56 -0.05 -5.89
N TYR A 58 14.05 0.23 -4.68
CA TYR A 58 14.87 -0.73 -3.93
C TYR A 58 14.12 -2.04 -3.63
N LEU A 59 12.79 -2.03 -3.54
CA LEU A 59 12.00 -3.25 -3.31
C LEU A 59 12.12 -4.20 -4.50
N ILE A 60 12.19 -3.66 -5.72
CA ILE A 60 12.32 -4.45 -6.95
C ILE A 60 13.66 -5.18 -6.95
N ASP A 61 14.73 -4.44 -6.66
CA ASP A 61 16.10 -4.97 -6.66
C ASP A 61 16.35 -5.94 -5.51
N GLU A 62 15.89 -5.61 -4.30
CA GLU A 62 16.06 -6.42 -3.10
C GLU A 62 15.32 -7.75 -3.24
N TYR A 63 14.07 -7.70 -3.71
CA TYR A 63 13.22 -8.88 -3.79
C TYR A 63 13.23 -9.57 -5.15
N LYS A 64 14.14 -9.17 -6.06
CA LYS A 64 14.33 -9.78 -7.40
C LYS A 64 13.00 -9.95 -8.14
N MET A 65 12.24 -8.85 -8.21
CA MET A 65 10.93 -8.86 -8.85
C MET A 65 11.07 -8.92 -10.38
N GLU A 66 10.24 -9.74 -10.99
CA GLU A 66 10.12 -9.91 -12.43
C GLU A 66 8.75 -9.36 -12.87
N PHE A 67 8.70 -8.78 -14.07
CA PHE A 67 7.51 -8.13 -14.60
C PHE A 67 7.09 -8.74 -15.92
N ASN A 68 5.78 -8.96 -16.06
CA ASN A 68 5.16 -9.45 -17.28
C ASN A 68 3.92 -8.63 -17.56
N TRP A 69 3.77 -8.16 -18.80
CA TRP A 69 2.52 -7.55 -19.26
C TRP A 69 1.45 -8.63 -19.37
N LEU A 70 0.28 -8.38 -18.77
CA LEU A 70 -0.90 -9.24 -18.94
C LEU A 70 -1.71 -8.81 -20.17
N ASP A 71 -1.78 -7.51 -20.40
CA ASP A 71 -2.38 -6.86 -21.57
C ASP A 71 -1.75 -5.47 -21.79
N ASP A 72 -2.38 -4.64 -22.62
CA ASP A 72 -1.90 -3.29 -22.96
C ASP A 72 -1.96 -2.28 -21.79
N ARG A 73 -2.49 -2.67 -20.62
CA ARG A 73 -2.69 -1.80 -19.46
C ARG A 73 -2.12 -2.36 -18.17
N ASP A 74 -2.25 -3.67 -17.96
CA ASP A 74 -1.96 -4.30 -16.68
C ASP A 74 -0.60 -4.99 -16.70
N LEU A 75 0.21 -4.65 -15.71
CA LEU A 75 1.52 -5.23 -15.46
C LEU A 75 1.45 -6.14 -14.23
N LYS A 76 1.96 -7.37 -14.37
CA LYS A 76 2.10 -8.33 -13.28
C LYS A 76 3.53 -8.38 -12.78
N ALA A 77 3.70 -8.15 -11.48
CA ALA A 77 4.93 -8.40 -10.74
C ALA A 77 4.87 -9.77 -10.04
N THR A 78 5.97 -10.52 -10.12
CA THR A 78 6.19 -11.78 -9.39
C THR A 78 7.60 -11.82 -8.81
N SER A 79 7.83 -12.66 -7.80
CA SER A 79 9.17 -12.95 -7.31
C SER A 79 9.25 -14.38 -6.80
N LYS A 80 10.34 -15.07 -7.13
CA LYS A 80 10.63 -16.41 -6.59
C LYS A 80 10.75 -16.41 -5.06
N LEU A 81 11.11 -15.27 -4.47
CA LEU A 81 11.21 -15.11 -3.01
C LEU A 81 9.83 -15.04 -2.34
N PHE A 82 8.78 -14.76 -3.09
CA PHE A 82 7.40 -14.62 -2.61
C PHE A 82 6.47 -15.76 -3.06
N GLY A 83 7.04 -16.84 -3.62
CA GLY A 83 6.28 -18.01 -4.04
C GLY A 83 5.24 -17.68 -5.11
N GLU A 84 3.99 -18.10 -4.89
CA GLU A 84 2.89 -17.93 -5.84
C GLU A 84 2.22 -16.55 -5.77
N LYS A 85 2.71 -15.65 -4.91
CA LYS A 85 2.15 -14.29 -4.79
C LYS A 85 2.47 -13.46 -6.03
N GLN A 86 1.52 -12.61 -6.38
CA GLN A 86 1.59 -11.70 -7.53
C GLN A 86 1.01 -10.35 -7.16
N GLY A 87 1.54 -9.28 -7.76
CA GLY A 87 0.95 -7.95 -7.73
C GLY A 87 0.59 -7.54 -9.15
N ILE A 88 -0.62 -7.00 -9.34
CA ILE A 88 -1.03 -6.43 -10.63
C ILE A 88 -1.12 -4.93 -10.43
N GLY A 89 -0.56 -4.12 -11.31
CA GLY A 89 -0.61 -2.66 -11.26
C GLY A 89 -0.55 -2.04 -12.65
N LEU A 90 -0.78 -0.74 -12.73
CA LEU A 90 -0.71 -0.01 -14.01
C LEU A 90 0.75 0.29 -14.42
N ASP A 91 1.68 0.23 -13.46
CA ASP A 91 3.10 0.41 -13.68
C ASP A 91 3.94 -0.54 -12.79
N HIS A 92 5.26 -0.45 -12.95
CA HIS A 92 6.23 -1.29 -12.23
C HIS A 92 6.18 -1.08 -10.72
N LEU A 93 6.01 0.15 -10.25
CA LEU A 93 6.05 0.46 -8.82
C LEU A 93 4.76 0.02 -8.14
N GLU A 94 3.61 0.27 -8.75
CA GLU A 94 2.32 -0.18 -8.21
C GLU A 94 2.26 -1.71 -8.16
N ALA A 95 2.65 -2.39 -9.24
CA ALA A 95 2.68 -3.85 -9.29
C ALA A 95 3.66 -4.42 -8.24
N ALA A 96 4.87 -3.85 -8.13
CA ALA A 96 5.86 -4.24 -7.13
C ALA A 96 5.37 -4.04 -5.70
N CYS A 97 4.78 -2.89 -5.40
CA CYS A 97 4.24 -2.57 -4.08
C CYS A 97 3.10 -3.52 -3.69
N ARG A 98 2.17 -3.80 -4.62
CA ARG A 98 1.08 -4.74 -4.37
C ARG A 98 1.59 -6.16 -4.15
N LEU A 99 2.60 -6.61 -4.91
CA LEU A 99 3.25 -7.90 -4.68
C LEU A 99 3.88 -7.96 -3.29
N PHE A 100 4.64 -6.92 -2.92
CA PHE A 100 5.33 -6.86 -1.62
C PHE A 100 4.34 -6.92 -0.46
N VAL A 101 3.26 -6.14 -0.54
CA VAL A 101 2.18 -6.14 0.45
C VAL A 101 1.49 -7.51 0.50
N ALA A 102 1.18 -8.12 -0.66
CA ALA A 102 0.54 -9.42 -0.71
C ALA A 102 1.41 -10.52 -0.07
N ALA A 103 2.72 -10.43 -0.25
CA ALA A 103 3.68 -11.37 0.32
C ALA A 103 3.86 -11.20 1.85
N ARG A 104 3.75 -9.97 2.36
CA ARG A 104 4.03 -9.66 3.77
C ARG A 104 2.79 -9.59 4.67
N LEU A 105 1.70 -9.04 4.16
CA LEU A 105 0.47 -8.78 4.90
C LEU A 105 -0.70 -9.69 4.44
N GLY A 106 -0.58 -10.30 3.26
CA GLY A 106 -1.59 -11.20 2.70
C GLY A 106 -2.48 -10.52 1.67
N ASP A 107 -3.54 -11.21 1.27
CA ASP A 107 -4.42 -10.78 0.16
C ASP A 107 -5.42 -9.69 0.59
N GLU A 108 -5.47 -9.38 1.88
CA GLU A 108 -6.29 -8.32 2.47
C GLU A 108 -5.44 -7.47 3.42
N VAL A 109 -5.66 -6.16 3.37
CA VAL A 109 -5.00 -5.18 4.23
C VAL A 109 -6.04 -4.49 5.09
N ASP A 110 -5.77 -4.45 6.39
CA ASP A 110 -6.55 -3.74 7.38
C ASP A 110 -6.10 -2.28 7.49
N ILE A 111 -6.79 -1.37 6.80
CA ILE A 111 -6.46 0.06 6.75
C ILE A 111 -7.05 0.79 7.95
N ALA A 112 -6.21 1.59 8.63
CA ALA A 112 -6.61 2.38 9.79
C ALA A 112 -7.62 3.48 9.45
N ASP A 113 -8.64 3.67 10.29
CA ASP A 113 -9.70 4.66 10.11
C ASP A 113 -9.20 6.09 9.94
N ASP A 114 -8.22 6.47 10.73
CA ASP A 114 -7.67 7.82 10.68
C ASP A 114 -7.00 8.09 9.33
N LEU A 115 -6.39 7.05 8.71
CA LEU A 115 -5.89 7.17 7.34
C LEU A 115 -7.06 7.28 6.34
N VAL A 116 -8.11 6.48 6.50
CA VAL A 116 -9.30 6.56 5.63
C VAL A 116 -9.97 7.94 5.74
N ARG A 117 -10.10 8.49 6.95
CA ARG A 117 -10.61 9.84 7.20
C ARG A 117 -9.72 10.89 6.55
N TRP A 118 -8.41 10.81 6.78
CA TRP A 118 -7.44 11.71 6.16
C TRP A 118 -7.53 11.67 4.62
N LEU A 119 -7.64 10.48 4.03
CA LEU A 119 -7.83 10.33 2.59
C LEU A 119 -9.12 11.01 2.13
N ARG A 120 -10.24 10.81 2.83
CA ARG A 120 -11.50 11.49 2.49
C ARG A 120 -11.41 13.02 2.59
N GLU A 121 -10.70 13.53 3.59
CA GLU A 121 -10.52 14.97 3.81
C GLU A 121 -9.56 15.61 2.80
N LYS A 122 -8.51 14.90 2.38
CA LYS A 122 -7.49 15.38 1.42
C LYS A 122 -7.82 15.07 -0.04
N SER A 123 -8.62 14.04 -0.33
CA SER A 123 -9.12 13.70 -1.67
C SER A 123 -10.22 14.66 -2.18
N MET A 124 -10.47 15.79 -1.50
CA MET A 124 -11.12 16.96 -2.10
C MET A 124 -10.14 18.11 -2.37
N PRO A 125 -9.46 18.13 -3.54
CA PRO A 125 -8.85 19.36 -4.04
C PRO A 125 -9.54 19.89 -5.31
N PHE A 126 -10.87 19.76 -5.48
CA PHE A 126 -11.60 20.42 -6.57
C PHE A 126 -13.05 20.79 -6.20
N LEU A 127 -13.24 21.65 -5.20
CA LEU A 127 -14.46 22.47 -5.06
C LEU A 127 -14.17 23.69 -4.16
N ARG A 128 -13.17 24.50 -4.53
CA ARG A 128 -13.19 25.92 -4.20
C ARG A 128 -13.02 26.69 -5.52
N ARG A 129 -14.11 27.38 -5.88
CA ARG A 129 -14.15 28.42 -6.91
C ARG A 129 -13.19 29.55 -6.56
#